data_AF-A0A944WW27-F1
#
_entry.id   AF-A0A944WW27-F1
#
_cell.length_a   1.000
_cell.length_b   1.000
_cell.length_c   1.000
_cell.angle_alpha   90.00
_cell.angle_beta   90.00
_cell.angle_gamma   90.00
#
_symmetry.space_group_name_H-M   'P 1'
#
loop_
_entity.id
_entity.type
_entity.pdbx_description
1 polymer ?
#
loop_
_entity_poly.entity_id
_entity_poly.type
_entity_poly.pdbx_seq_one_letter_code
_entity_poly.pdbx_strand_id
1 'polypeptide(L)'
;MDRTWQDQLALIDDNTRSDRQTISVASTIADAGYWIFVRQTSGTVNRDFAQVSAGSGIHCYGSFTSESSASQASSDRLLIEVVYDDTLRIERQTGSCSGSPSFSSPFEYRRS
;
A
#
# COMPACT_ATOMS: atom_id res chain seq x y z
N MET A 1 -23.39 -10.83 15.91
CA MET A 1 -22.67 -9.56 16.13
C MET A 1 -21.63 -9.45 15.04
N ASP A 2 -21.76 -8.40 14.24
CA ASP A 2 -21.11 -8.19 12.96
C ASP A 2 -19.60 -7.92 13.14
N ARG A 3 -18.74 -8.68 12.45
CA ARG A 3 -17.26 -8.61 12.55
C ARG A 3 -16.65 -7.82 11.38
N THR A 4 -17.36 -6.83 10.86
CA THR A 4 -17.00 -6.06 9.66
C THR A 4 -15.88 -5.04 9.84
N TRP A 5 -15.26 -4.92 11.02
CA TRP A 5 -14.20 -3.94 11.29
C TRP A 5 -12.77 -4.43 10.97
N GLN A 6 -12.60 -5.69 10.55
CA GLN A 6 -11.28 -6.31 10.31
C GLN A 6 -10.67 -6.03 8.92
N ASP A 7 -11.41 -5.36 8.03
CA ASP A 7 -11.02 -5.16 6.63
C ASP A 7 -10.80 -3.68 6.28
N GLN A 8 -10.11 -2.94 7.14
CA GLN A 8 -9.77 -1.55 6.84
C GLN A 8 -8.43 -1.47 6.12
N LEU A 9 -8.47 -0.97 4.89
CA LEU A 9 -7.32 -0.45 4.16
C LEU A 9 -7.40 1.07 4.14
N ALA A 10 -6.38 1.72 4.69
CA ALA A 10 -6.26 3.17 4.63
C ALA A 10 -4.94 3.57 3.97
N LEU A 11 -5.04 4.51 3.03
CA LEU A 11 -3.91 5.22 2.45
C LEU A 11 -3.95 6.62 3.05
N ILE A 12 -3.01 6.93 3.93
CA ILE A 12 -3.05 8.12 4.79
C ILE A 12 -1.84 9.00 4.47
N ASP A 13 -2.10 10.29 4.24
CA ASP A 13 -1.06 11.32 4.28
C ASP A 13 -0.74 11.61 5.75
N ASP A 14 0.52 11.45 6.16
CA ASP A 14 0.91 11.77 7.54
C ASP A 14 0.93 13.29 7.69
N ASN A 15 -0.18 13.85 8.18
CA ASN A 15 -0.38 15.30 8.31
C ASN A 15 0.61 15.98 9.26
N THR A 16 1.38 15.22 10.05
CA THR A 16 2.44 15.76 10.90
C THR A 16 3.80 15.81 10.20
N ARG A 17 3.97 15.04 9.12
CA ARG A 17 5.22 14.92 8.35
C ARG A 17 4.91 14.87 6.86
N SER A 18 4.99 16.05 6.26
CA SER A 18 4.58 16.30 4.88
C SER A 18 5.41 15.60 3.80
N ASP A 19 6.31 14.67 4.13
CA ASP A 19 7.09 13.87 3.16
C ASP A 19 6.77 12.36 3.24
N ARG A 20 5.86 11.96 4.13
CA ARG A 20 5.55 10.55 4.42
C ARG A 20 4.12 10.17 4.13
N GLN A 21 3.94 8.91 3.75
CA GLN A 21 2.63 8.30 3.57
C GLN A 21 2.60 6.94 4.24
N THR A 22 1.40 6.53 4.67
CA THR A 22 1.17 5.32 5.43
C THR A 22 0.15 4.43 4.74
N ILE A 23 0.46 3.14 4.62
CA ILE A 23 -0.50 2.09 4.27
C ILE A 23 -0.85 1.37 5.56
N SER A 24 -2.13 1.32 5.94
CA SER A 24 -2.61 0.58 7.11
C SER A 24 -3.49 -0.58 6.66
N VAL A 25 -3.21 -1.79 7.17
CA VAL A 25 -3.99 -3.01 6.88
C VAL A 25 -4.44 -3.61 8.21
N ALA A 26 -5.73 -3.92 8.34
CA ALA A 26 -6.30 -4.43 9.58
C ALA A 26 -6.21 -5.96 9.77
N SER A 27 -6.13 -6.78 8.71
CA SER A 27 -5.65 -8.20 8.75
C SER A 27 -5.80 -8.99 7.44
N THR A 28 -6.49 -8.46 6.42
CA THR A 28 -6.92 -9.25 5.24
C THR A 28 -5.80 -9.61 4.26
N ILE A 29 -4.79 -8.74 4.14
CA ILE A 29 -3.70 -8.87 3.14
C ILE A 29 -2.35 -9.17 3.82
N ALA A 30 -2.27 -8.92 5.13
CA ALA A 30 -1.09 -9.08 5.97
C ALA A 30 -1.51 -9.00 7.44
N ASP A 31 -0.60 -9.36 8.35
CA ASP A 31 -0.78 -9.08 9.78
C ASP A 31 -1.11 -7.60 9.99
N ALA A 32 -2.00 -7.33 10.95
CA ALA A 32 -2.44 -5.98 11.24
C ALA A 32 -1.24 -5.05 11.52
N GLY A 33 -1.16 -3.94 10.80
CA GLY A 33 -0.01 -3.05 10.91
C GLY A 33 -0.07 -1.91 9.92
N TYR A 34 0.95 -1.05 10.01
CA TYR A 34 1.12 0.05 9.09
C TYR A 34 2.55 0.13 8.55
N TRP A 35 2.66 0.47 7.27
CA TRP A 35 3.91 0.63 6.53
C TRP A 35 4.06 2.10 6.14
N ILE A 36 5.14 2.72 6.62
CA ILE A 36 5.45 4.13 6.37
C ILE A 36 6.56 4.19 5.33
N PHE A 37 6.40 5.03 4.31
CA PHE A 37 7.43 5.26 3.28
C PHE A 37 7.59 6.75 2.97
N VAL A 38 8.74 7.08 2.38
CA VAL A 38 9.00 8.42 1.83
C VAL A 38 8.42 8.47 0.42
N ARG A 39 7.51 9.42 0.18
CA ARG A 39 6.82 9.53 -1.12
C ARG A 39 7.73 10.04 -2.23
N GLN A 40 7.41 9.67 -3.47
CA GLN A 40 8.07 10.13 -4.69
C GLN A 40 7.07 10.80 -5.63
N THR A 41 7.54 11.85 -6.32
CA THR A 41 6.75 12.68 -7.24
C THR A 41 6.87 12.25 -8.70
N SER A 42 7.60 11.16 -8.99
CA SER A 42 7.76 10.56 -10.32
C SER A 42 7.94 9.04 -10.22
N GLY A 43 7.77 8.34 -11.34
CA GLY A 43 7.91 6.87 -11.39
C GLY A 43 6.76 6.10 -10.73
N THR A 44 6.96 4.79 -10.58
CA THR A 44 5.96 3.84 -10.05
C THR A 44 6.33 3.29 -8.67
N VAL A 45 7.47 3.70 -8.11
CA VAL A 45 7.94 3.25 -6.80
C VAL A 45 7.69 4.34 -5.77
N ASN A 46 7.06 3.98 -4.65
CA ASN A 46 6.71 4.91 -3.56
C ASN A 46 5.97 6.17 -4.06
N ARG A 47 5.21 6.04 -5.14
CA ARG A 47 4.49 7.14 -5.79
C ARG A 47 3.50 7.75 -4.81
N ASP A 48 3.50 9.07 -4.72
CA ASP A 48 2.51 9.82 -3.96
C ASP A 48 1.09 9.36 -4.32
N PHE A 49 0.31 8.91 -3.34
CA PHE A 49 -1.06 8.44 -3.55
C PHE A 49 -1.96 9.48 -4.22
N ALA A 50 -1.74 10.77 -4.00
CA ALA A 50 -2.50 11.84 -4.65
C ALA A 50 -2.24 11.90 -6.17
N GLN A 51 -1.18 11.25 -6.64
CA GLN A 51 -0.76 11.21 -8.04
C GLN A 51 -0.98 9.83 -8.69
N VAL A 52 -1.62 8.89 -7.98
CA VAL A 52 -2.00 7.57 -8.52
C VAL A 52 -3.44 7.66 -9.03
N SER A 53 -3.63 7.45 -10.33
CA SER A 53 -4.95 7.48 -10.98
C SER A 53 -5.41 6.08 -11.37
N ALA A 54 -6.73 5.91 -11.57
CA ALA A 54 -7.26 4.69 -12.16
C ALA A 54 -6.57 4.35 -13.49
N GLY A 55 -6.23 3.08 -13.69
CA GLY A 55 -5.58 2.60 -14.91
C GLY A 55 -4.12 3.00 -15.10
N SER A 56 -3.46 3.61 -14.11
CA SER A 56 -2.03 3.96 -14.17
C SER A 56 -1.08 2.78 -13.98
N GLY A 57 -1.63 1.57 -13.77
CA GLY A 57 -0.88 0.33 -13.59
C GLY A 57 -0.45 0.06 -12.14
N ILE A 58 0.42 -0.94 -11.98
CA ILE A 58 0.87 -1.41 -10.67
C ILE A 58 1.99 -0.51 -10.13
N HIS A 59 1.77 0.02 -8.94
CA HIS A 59 2.73 0.78 -8.16
C HIS A 59 3.33 -0.11 -7.07
N CYS A 60 4.63 0.03 -6.83
CA CYS A 60 5.33 -0.73 -5.80
C CYS A 60 5.73 0.18 -4.65
N TYR A 61 5.36 -0.21 -3.44
CA TYR A 61 5.69 0.49 -2.20
C TYR A 61 6.63 -0.38 -1.38
N GLY A 62 7.74 0.18 -0.92
CA GLY A 62 8.77 -0.57 -0.20
C GLY A 62 9.82 0.35 0.41
N SER A 63 10.92 -0.25 0.90
CA SER A 63 11.94 0.47 1.68
C SER A 63 11.32 1.23 2.85
N PHE A 64 10.41 0.54 3.56
CA PHE A 64 9.62 1.13 4.62
C PHE A 64 10.50 1.61 5.77
N THR A 65 10.10 2.71 6.40
CA THR A 65 10.87 3.34 7.46
C THR A 65 10.78 2.53 8.76
N SER A 66 11.73 2.75 9.65
CA SER A 66 11.80 2.10 10.97
C SER A 66 10.61 2.39 11.89
N GLU A 67 9.74 3.31 11.50
CA GLU A 67 8.56 3.71 12.27
C GLU A 67 7.34 2.84 11.95
N SER A 68 7.40 2.04 10.87
CA SER A 68 6.38 1.07 10.50
C SER A 68 6.16 0.06 11.63
N SER A 69 4.90 -0.29 11.92
CA SER A 69 4.55 -1.30 12.94
C SER A 69 4.42 -2.71 12.37
N ALA A 70 4.28 -2.83 11.05
CA ALA A 70 4.10 -4.12 10.41
C ALA A 70 5.34 -5.01 10.63
N SER A 71 5.09 -6.26 11.05
CA SER A 71 6.15 -7.26 11.14
C SER A 71 6.76 -7.49 9.76
N GLN A 72 8.09 -7.52 9.70
CA GLN A 72 8.86 -7.70 8.45
C GLN A 72 8.78 -6.54 7.45
N ALA A 73 8.39 -5.33 7.88
CA ALA A 73 8.36 -4.14 7.03
C ALA A 73 9.68 -3.91 6.26
N SER A 74 10.85 -4.24 6.84
CA SER A 74 12.14 -4.07 6.15
C SER A 74 12.33 -4.98 4.92
N SER A 75 11.58 -6.09 4.83
CA SER A 75 11.64 -7.07 3.74
C SER A 75 10.36 -7.13 2.91
N ASP A 76 9.35 -6.34 3.27
CA ASP A 76 8.08 -6.29 2.57
C ASP A 76 8.12 -5.29 1.41
N ARG A 77 7.32 -5.61 0.38
CA ARG A 77 6.80 -4.64 -0.58
C ARG A 77 5.29 -4.81 -0.70
N LEU A 78 4.61 -3.71 -0.97
CA LEU A 78 3.17 -3.68 -1.25
C LEU A 78 2.98 -3.26 -2.70
N LEU A 79 2.30 -4.10 -3.47
CA LEU A 79 1.89 -3.79 -4.82
C LEU A 79 0.46 -3.24 -4.76
N ILE A 80 0.22 -2.09 -5.38
CA ILE A 80 -1.09 -1.45 -5.40
C ILE A 80 -1.42 -1.00 -6.83
N GLU A 81 -2.63 -1.29 -7.28
CA GLU A 81 -3.20 -0.81 -8.53
C GLU A 81 -4.58 -0.21 -8.25
N VAL A 82 -4.80 1.03 -8.68
CA VAL A 82 -6.14 1.62 -8.73
C VAL A 82 -6.73 1.20 -10.08
N VAL A 83 -7.65 0.24 -10.06
CA VAL A 83 -8.27 -0.31 -11.28
C VAL A 83 -9.35 0.64 -11.77
N TYR A 84 -10.20 1.08 -10.84
CA TYR A 84 -11.26 2.07 -11.03
C TYR A 84 -11.28 3.03 -9.82
N ASP A 85 -12.03 4.12 -9.91
CA ASP A 85 -12.10 5.12 -8.82
C ASP A 85 -12.57 4.51 -7.48
N ASP A 86 -13.37 3.44 -7.54
CA ASP A 86 -13.90 2.70 -6.39
C ASP A 86 -13.19 1.36 -6.12
N THR A 87 -12.29 0.91 -7.01
CA THR A 87 -11.75 -0.45 -6.97
C THR A 87 -10.24 -0.43 -7.02
N LEU A 88 -9.60 -1.01 -6.00
CA LEU A 88 -8.15 -1.18 -5.94
C LEU A 88 -7.77 -2.64 -5.75
N ARG A 89 -6.62 -3.02 -6.29
CA ARG A 89 -5.97 -4.30 -6.03
C ARG A 89 -4.72 -4.07 -5.21
N ILE A 90 -4.51 -4.92 -4.22
CA ILE A 90 -3.37 -4.84 -3.33
C ILE A 90 -2.83 -6.22 -3.00
N GLU A 91 -1.51 -6.34 -2.93
CA GLU A 91 -0.83 -7.57 -2.55
C GLU A 91 0.42 -7.26 -1.75
N ARG A 92 0.61 -7.94 -0.62
CA ARG A 92 1.90 -7.95 0.08
C ARG A 92 2.78 -9.05 -0.50
N GLN A 93 4.01 -8.70 -0.84
CA GLN A 93 5.04 -9.64 -1.27
C GLN A 93 6.33 -9.39 -0.48
N THR A 94 7.20 -10.40 -0.40
CA THR A 94 8.57 -10.23 0.10
C THR A 94 9.48 -9.74 -1.02
N GLY A 95 10.42 -8.85 -0.69
CA GLY A 95 11.45 -8.35 -1.60
C GLY A 95 11.44 -6.83 -1.75
N SER A 96 12.19 -6.34 -2.72
CA SER A 96 12.31 -4.90 -3.04
C SER A 96 11.46 -4.51 -4.25
N CYS A 97 11.31 -3.21 -4.48
CA CYS A 97 10.71 -2.64 -5.69
C CYS A 97 11.68 -2.54 -6.88
N SER A 98 12.73 -3.36 -6.93
CA SER A 98 13.64 -3.41 -8.09
C SER A 98 13.08 -4.35 -9.14
N GLY A 99 12.64 -3.80 -10.28
CA GLY A 99 12.10 -4.56 -11.42
C GLY A 99 10.64 -4.23 -11.71
N SER A 100 10.06 -4.94 -12.68
CA SER A 100 8.66 -4.77 -13.06
C SER A 100 7.75 -5.48 -12.04
N PRO A 101 6.82 -4.75 -11.37
CA PRO A 101 5.91 -5.38 -10.42
C PRO A 101 4.88 -6.25 -11.15
N SER A 102 4.54 -7.39 -10.54
CA SER A 102 3.43 -8.24 -10.99
C SER A 102 2.71 -8.85 -9.80
N PHE A 103 1.37 -8.88 -9.86
CA PHE A 103 0.55 -9.58 -8.89
C PHE A 103 0.66 -11.10 -9.07
N SER A 104 0.61 -11.83 -7.96
CA SER A 104 0.46 -13.29 -7.94
C SER A 104 -0.95 -13.68 -7.53
N SER A 105 -1.46 -13.07 -6.46
CA SER A 105 -2.81 -13.30 -5.93
C SER A 105 -3.28 -12.04 -5.20
N PRO A 106 -3.73 -11.02 -5.95
CA PRO A 106 -4.09 -9.74 -5.35
C PRO A 106 -5.44 -9.84 -4.65
N PHE A 107 -5.57 -9.10 -3.56
CA PHE A 107 -6.87 -8.83 -2.95
C PHE A 107 -7.52 -7.64 -3.64
N GLU A 108 -8.79 -7.77 -4.02
CA GLU A 108 -9.60 -6.66 -4.54
C GLU A 108 -10.35 -5.99 -3.39
N TYR A 109 -10.09 -4.70 -3.18
CA TYR A 109 -10.79 -3.88 -2.22
C TYR A 109 -11.67 -2.87 -2.96
N ARG A 110 -12.95 -2.81 -2.59
CA ARG A 110 -13.92 -1.86 -3.13
C ARG A 110 -14.27 -0.82 -2.07
N ARG A 111 -14.19 0.45 -2.46
CA ARG A 111 -14.65 1.60 -1.67
C ARG A 111 -16.15 1.75 -1.92
N SER A 112 -16.96 1.33 -0.95
CA SER A 112 -18.42 1.55 -0.95
C SER A 112 -18.78 2.94 -0.43
#